data_AF-A0A430Q218-F1
#
_entry.id   AF-A0A430Q218-F1
#
_cell.length_a   1.000
_cell.length_b   1.000
_cell.length_c   1.000
_cell.angle_alpha   90.00
_cell.angle_beta   90.00
_cell.angle_gamma   90.00
#
_symmetry.space_group_name_H-M   'P 1'
#
loop_
_entity.id
_entity.type
_entity.pdbx_description
1 polymer ?
#
loop_
_entity_poly.entity_id
_entity_poly.type
_entity_poly.pdbx_seq_one_letter_code
_entity_poly.pdbx_strand_id
1 'polypeptide(L)'
;EPDPIDSVKDRPAEAQVFSSLQILTAVFGSFAHGGNDVSNAIGPLIGLWLIATTQSVDSSKTTDIWILVYGGVGISVGLWIWGRRVIQTLGEDLTKISPSSGVCIEIGSALTVLIASKIGLPISTTHCIKDNVNWGIFRNILAAWLVTLPAAGAISALLMYIFTFVV
;
A
#
# COMPACT_ATOMS: atom_id res chain seq x y z
N GLU A 1 -40.85 -4.31 13.87
CA GLU A 1 -39.56 -4.95 13.59
C GLU A 1 -38.81 -3.99 12.66
N PRO A 2 -37.73 -3.32 13.09
CA PRO A 2 -36.99 -2.45 12.18
C PRO A 2 -36.09 -3.31 11.28
N ASP A 3 -36.03 -2.91 10.00
CA ASP A 3 -35.41 -3.64 8.90
C ASP A 3 -33.95 -4.05 9.14
N PRO A 4 -33.50 -5.20 8.59
CA PRO A 4 -32.12 -5.61 8.67
C PRO A 4 -31.31 -4.76 7.68
N ILE A 5 -30.17 -4.26 8.13
CA ILE A 5 -29.19 -3.44 7.39
C ILE A 5 -29.48 -1.93 7.51
N ASP A 6 -29.31 -1.40 8.73
CA ASP A 6 -28.94 0.00 8.90
C ASP A 6 -27.67 0.27 8.07
N SER A 7 -27.80 1.09 7.03
CA SER A 7 -26.65 1.66 6.34
C SER A 7 -25.79 2.36 7.39
N VAL A 8 -24.53 1.95 7.57
CA VAL A 8 -23.57 2.63 8.44
C VAL A 8 -23.43 4.07 7.95
N LYS A 9 -24.21 4.98 8.53
CA LYS A 9 -24.32 6.36 8.10
C LYS A 9 -24.18 7.22 9.33
N ASP A 10 -23.07 7.93 9.40
CA ASP A 10 -22.77 8.82 10.51
C ASP A 10 -23.82 9.91 10.60
N ARG A 11 -24.15 10.34 11.83
CA ARG A 11 -24.98 11.53 12.01
C ARG A 11 -24.28 12.74 11.38
N PRO A 12 -25.00 13.75 10.86
CA PRO A 12 -24.38 14.85 10.11
C PRO A 12 -23.26 15.57 10.89
N ALA A 13 -23.46 15.75 12.20
CA ALA A 13 -22.47 16.37 13.08
C ALA A 13 -21.22 15.49 13.29
N GLU A 14 -21.39 14.17 13.36
CA GLU A 14 -20.29 13.21 13.49
C GLU A 14 -19.50 13.10 12.19
N ALA A 15 -20.21 13.02 11.06
CA ALA A 15 -19.61 12.96 9.73
C ALA A 15 -18.67 14.16 9.48
N GLN A 16 -19.03 15.36 9.94
CA GLN A 16 -18.21 16.56 9.76
C GLN A 16 -16.89 16.49 10.55
N VAL A 17 -16.96 16.05 11.81
CA VAL A 17 -15.77 15.90 12.67
C VAL A 17 -14.89 14.75 12.19
N PHE A 18 -15.49 13.58 11.95
CA PHE A 18 -14.76 12.41 11.50
C PHE A 18 -14.22 12.55 10.09
N SER A 19 -14.88 13.28 9.18
CA SER A 19 -14.33 13.57 7.85
C SER A 19 -13.04 14.38 7.94
N SER A 20 -12.98 15.36 8.85
CA SER A 20 -11.76 16.16 9.04
C SER A 20 -10.64 15.31 9.64
N LEU A 21 -10.98 14.45 10.61
CA LEU A 21 -10.04 13.52 11.23
C LEU A 21 -9.55 12.46 10.23
N GLN A 22 -10.43 11.95 9.37
CA GLN A 22 -10.12 10.97 8.33
C GLN A 22 -9.14 11.54 7.30
N ILE A 23 -9.30 12.80 6.90
CA ILE A 23 -8.34 13.44 6.01
C ILE A 23 -6.96 13.48 6.67
N LEU A 24 -6.90 13.84 7.95
CA LEU A 24 -5.63 13.88 8.69
C LEU A 24 -4.98 12.49 8.78
N THR A 25 -5.74 11.47 9.16
CA THR A 25 -5.23 10.10 9.29
C THR A 25 -4.85 9.49 7.94
N ALA A 26 -5.59 9.80 6.87
CA ALA A 26 -5.25 9.41 5.50
C ALA A 26 -3.95 10.07 5.02
N VAL A 27 -3.71 11.35 5.35
CA VAL A 27 -2.45 12.05 5.02
C VAL A 27 -1.27 11.38 5.73
N PHE A 28 -1.40 11.10 7.04
CA PHE A 28 -0.35 10.39 7.79
C PHE A 28 -0.12 8.97 7.24
N GLY A 29 -1.19 8.23 6.94
CA GLY A 29 -1.11 6.91 6.34
C GLY A 29 -0.41 6.96 4.98
N SER A 30 -0.76 7.92 4.12
CA SER A 30 -0.12 8.13 2.83
C SER A 30 1.35 8.51 2.94
N PHE A 31 1.74 9.30 3.95
CA PHE A 31 3.13 9.64 4.19
C PHE A 31 3.96 8.41 4.59
N ALA A 32 3.47 7.63 5.55
CA ALA A 32 4.15 6.42 6.01
C ALA A 32 4.24 5.37 4.90
N HIS A 33 3.15 5.15 4.15
CA HIS A 33 3.12 4.19 3.05
C HIS A 33 4.00 4.64 1.88
N GLY A 34 3.91 5.92 1.49
CA GLY A 34 4.73 6.48 0.42
C GLY A 34 6.23 6.38 0.70
N GLY A 35 6.67 6.59 1.95
CA GLY A 35 8.07 6.40 2.33
C GLY A 35 8.58 4.97 2.12
N ASN A 36 7.74 3.98 2.43
CA ASN A 36 8.05 2.57 2.21
C ASN A 36 8.08 2.23 0.71
N ASP A 37 7.11 2.72 -0.06
CA ASP A 37 7.00 2.43 -1.49
C ASP A 37 8.11 3.07 -2.32
N VAL A 38 8.59 4.25 -1.94
CA VAL A 38 9.79 4.87 -2.55
C VAL A 38 10.98 3.92 -2.44
N SER A 39 11.18 3.26 -1.29
CA SER A 39 12.28 2.33 -1.08
C SER A 39 12.20 1.12 -2.01
N ASN A 40 10.99 0.61 -2.25
CA ASN A 40 10.75 -0.52 -3.15
C ASN A 40 11.06 -0.18 -4.62
N ALA A 41 10.69 1.03 -5.07
CA ALA A 41 10.92 1.46 -6.45
C ALA A 41 12.36 1.94 -6.72
N ILE A 42 12.94 2.67 -5.77
CA ILE A 42 14.21 3.36 -5.93
C ILE A 42 15.40 2.55 -5.41
N GLY A 43 15.19 1.55 -4.55
CA GLY A 43 16.26 0.68 -4.03
C GLY A 43 17.18 0.11 -5.12
N PRO A 44 16.65 -0.52 -6.20
CA PRO A 44 17.48 -1.00 -7.30
C PRO A 44 18.26 0.11 -8.02
N LEU A 45 17.65 1.29 -8.19
CA LEU A 45 18.28 2.45 -8.83
C LEU A 45 19.45 2.99 -7.99
N ILE A 46 19.29 3.04 -6.66
CA ILE A 46 20.37 3.43 -5.73
C ILE A 46 21.52 2.43 -5.83
N GLY A 47 21.22 1.13 -5.86
CA GLY A 47 22.24 0.09 -6.03
C GLY A 47 23.06 0.28 -7.31
N LEU A 48 22.38 0.56 -8.43
CA LEU A 48 23.03 0.84 -9.71
C LEU A 48 23.90 2.12 -9.64
N TRP A 49 23.39 3.19 -9.03
CA TRP A 49 24.11 4.46 -8.89
C TRP A 49 25.37 4.32 -8.04
N LEU A 50 25.30 3.60 -6.92
CA LEU A 50 26.45 3.32 -6.06
C LEU A 50 27.51 2.49 -6.79
N ILE A 51 27.12 1.45 -7.52
CA ILE A 51 28.08 0.66 -8.31
C ILE A 51 28.74 1.53 -9.39
N ALA A 52 27.97 2.38 -10.08
CA ALA A 52 28.48 3.24 -11.14
C ALA A 52 29.45 4.32 -10.63
N THR A 53 29.21 4.87 -9.43
CA THR A 53 29.99 5.99 -8.90
C THR A 53 31.14 5.56 -7.99
N THR A 54 30.94 4.53 -7.18
CA THR A 54 31.89 4.13 -6.13
C THR A 54 32.51 2.77 -6.35
N GLN A 55 32.07 2.00 -7.36
CA GLN A 55 32.48 0.61 -7.62
C GLN A 55 32.38 -0.33 -6.41
N SER A 56 31.63 0.07 -5.40
CA SER A 56 31.39 -0.67 -4.17
C SER A 56 29.92 -0.58 -3.80
N VAL A 57 29.39 -1.65 -3.21
CA VAL A 57 28.01 -1.76 -2.75
C VAL A 57 27.93 -1.43 -1.25
N ASP A 58 28.70 -0.44 -0.82
CA ASP A 58 28.79 -0.12 0.60
C ASP A 58 27.51 0.61 1.05
N SER A 59 26.68 -0.11 1.81
CA SER A 59 25.41 0.40 2.35
C SER A 59 25.60 1.52 3.38
N SER A 60 26.84 1.80 3.78
CA SER A 60 27.20 2.89 4.69
C SER A 60 27.16 4.26 4.01
N LYS A 61 27.20 4.33 2.68
CA LYS A 61 27.12 5.61 1.96
C LYS A 61 25.70 6.13 1.92
N THR A 62 25.54 7.36 2.39
CA THR A 62 24.27 8.09 2.33
C THR A 62 23.83 8.27 0.89
N THR A 63 22.62 7.81 0.59
CA THR A 63 21.99 8.02 -0.72
C THR A 63 21.71 9.51 -0.94
N ASP A 64 21.99 10.01 -2.15
CA ASP A 64 21.66 11.38 -2.52
C ASP A 64 20.15 11.62 -2.49
N ILE A 65 19.74 12.68 -1.78
CA ILE A 65 18.33 13.00 -1.56
C ILE A 65 17.56 13.23 -2.87
N TRP A 66 18.24 13.66 -3.93
CA TRP A 66 17.63 13.90 -5.24
C TRP A 66 17.08 12.64 -5.90
N ILE A 67 17.69 11.46 -5.64
CA ILE A 67 17.19 10.18 -6.17
C ILE A 67 15.88 9.80 -5.46
N LEU A 68 15.78 10.07 -4.15
CA LEU A 68 14.55 9.90 -3.40
C LEU A 68 13.45 10.86 -3.86
N VAL A 69 13.80 12.13 -4.13
CA VAL A 69 12.88 13.12 -4.70
C VAL A 69 12.36 12.67 -6.07
N TYR A 70 13.25 12.16 -6.93
CA TYR A 70 12.88 11.58 -8.22
C TYR A 70 11.83 10.45 -8.07
N GLY A 71 12.04 9.53 -7.14
CA GLY A 71 11.07 8.47 -6.85
C GLY A 71 9.74 8.99 -6.31
N GLY A 72 9.78 9.92 -5.37
CA GLY A 72 8.57 10.52 -4.80
C GLY A 72 7.73 11.24 -5.86
N VAL A 73 8.36 11.98 -6.77
CA VAL A 73 7.68 12.61 -7.91
C VAL A 73 7.11 11.56 -8.86
N GLY A 74 7.87 10.49 -9.16
CA GLY A 74 7.41 9.39 -10.01
C GLY A 74 6.15 8.71 -9.47
N ILE A 75 6.12 8.36 -8.18
CA ILE A 75 4.94 7.78 -7.53
C ILE A 75 3.76 8.76 -7.57
N SER A 76 4.01 10.04 -7.25
CA SER A 76 2.96 11.08 -7.27
C SER A 76 2.31 11.23 -8.64
N VAL A 77 3.13 11.24 -9.71
CA VAL A 77 2.65 11.31 -11.09
C VAL A 77 1.89 10.04 -11.49
N GLY A 78 2.40 8.86 -11.13
CA GLY A 78 1.72 7.59 -11.39
C GLY A 78 0.33 7.50 -10.74
N LEU A 79 0.23 7.90 -9.47
CA LEU A 79 -1.03 7.98 -8.75
C LEU A 79 -2.00 8.98 -9.39
N TRP A 80 -1.50 10.11 -9.88
CA TRP A 80 -2.35 11.11 -10.52
C TRP A 80 -2.95 10.62 -11.85
N ILE A 81 -2.16 9.93 -12.67
CA ILE A 81 -2.56 9.44 -13.99
C ILE A 81 -3.47 8.20 -13.89
N TRP A 82 -3.08 7.21 -13.09
CA TRP A 82 -3.75 5.89 -13.05
C TRP A 82 -4.36 5.51 -11.70
N GLY A 83 -3.98 6.16 -10.59
CA GLY A 83 -4.45 5.81 -9.25
C GLY A 83 -5.96 5.93 -9.07
N ARG A 84 -6.62 6.82 -9.82
CA ARG A 84 -8.08 7.05 -9.73
C ARG A 84 -8.91 5.78 -9.91
N ARG A 85 -8.53 4.89 -10.83
CA ARG A 85 -9.25 3.63 -11.09
C ARG A 85 -9.16 2.68 -9.89
N VAL A 86 -7.97 2.59 -9.29
CA VAL A 86 -7.74 1.73 -8.12
C VAL A 86 -8.50 2.26 -6.89
N ILE A 87 -8.48 3.58 -6.68
CA ILE A 87 -9.20 4.22 -5.58
C ILE A 87 -10.72 3.99 -5.70
N GLN A 88 -11.27 4.06 -6.92
CA GLN A 88 -12.68 3.78 -7.17
C GLN A 88 -13.05 2.34 -6.81
N THR A 89 -12.29 1.34 -7.28
CA THR A 89 -12.57 -0.07 -6.97
C THR A 89 -12.47 -0.37 -5.48
N LEU A 90 -11.53 0.25 -4.76
CA LEU A 90 -11.42 0.07 -3.31
C LEU A 90 -12.54 0.77 -2.53
N GLY A 91 -12.94 1.98 -2.95
CA GLY A 91 -13.90 2.81 -2.22
C GLY A 91 -15.37 2.48 -2.50
N GLU A 92 -15.69 2.02 -3.70
CA GLU A 92 -17.09 1.76 -4.12
C GLU A 92 -17.40 0.26 -4.22
N ASP A 93 -16.49 -0.56 -4.73
CA ASP A 93 -16.78 -1.97 -5.06
C ASP A 93 -16.46 -2.96 -3.93
N LEU A 94 -15.54 -2.63 -3.02
CA LEU A 94 -15.07 -3.55 -1.99
C LEU A 94 -15.91 -3.48 -0.69
N THR A 95 -16.05 -2.29 -0.10
CA THR A 95 -16.85 -2.04 1.11
C THR A 95 -17.27 -0.58 1.16
N LYS A 96 -18.53 -0.29 1.52
CA LYS A 96 -18.97 1.10 1.79
C LYS A 96 -18.40 1.60 3.12
N ILE A 97 -17.61 2.67 3.08
CA ILE A 97 -16.92 3.23 4.25
C ILE A 97 -17.56 4.58 4.65
N SER A 98 -18.01 4.70 5.91
CA SER A 98 -18.36 5.99 6.51
C SER A 98 -17.10 6.68 7.07
N PRO A 99 -17.08 8.02 7.24
CA PRO A 99 -15.92 8.71 7.78
C PRO A 99 -15.43 8.19 9.15
N SER A 100 -16.35 7.88 10.06
CA SER A 100 -16.03 7.28 11.36
C SER A 100 -15.37 5.90 11.20
N SER A 101 -15.93 5.05 10.33
CA SER A 101 -15.39 3.73 10.03
C SER A 101 -14.02 3.81 9.37
N GLY A 102 -13.78 4.80 8.52
CA GLY A 102 -12.49 5.06 7.88
C GLY A 102 -11.38 5.30 8.91
N VAL A 103 -11.63 6.20 9.87
CA VAL A 103 -10.69 6.46 10.97
C VAL A 103 -10.44 5.19 11.79
N CYS A 104 -11.48 4.43 12.12
CA CYS A 104 -11.34 3.18 12.87
C CYS A 104 -10.51 2.12 12.11
N ILE A 105 -10.71 1.99 10.79
CA ILE A 105 -9.95 1.06 9.95
C ILE A 105 -8.47 1.45 9.92
N GLU A 106 -8.16 2.73 9.74
CA GLU A 106 -6.77 3.21 9.67
C GLU A 106 -6.04 3.03 11.00
N ILE A 107 -6.67 3.41 12.12
CA ILE A 107 -6.10 3.22 13.46
C ILE A 107 -5.97 1.73 13.80
N GLY A 108 -7.00 0.93 13.50
CA GLY A 108 -7.01 -0.51 13.73
C GLY A 108 -5.91 -1.22 12.94
N SER A 109 -5.72 -0.85 11.68
CA SER A 109 -4.62 -1.33 10.83
C SER A 109 -3.26 -0.96 11.43
N ALA A 110 -3.05 0.32 11.78
CA ALA A 110 -1.80 0.80 12.35
C ALA A 110 -1.45 0.10 13.68
N LEU A 111 -2.42 -0.05 14.58
CA LEU A 111 -2.24 -0.77 15.85
C LEU A 111 -1.95 -2.25 15.63
N THR A 112 -2.67 -2.89 14.72
CA THR A 112 -2.45 -4.32 14.39
C THR A 112 -1.04 -4.52 13.86
N VAL A 113 -0.60 -3.68 12.91
CA VAL A 113 0.76 -3.73 12.35
C VAL A 113 1.81 -3.48 13.43
N LEU A 114 1.61 -2.49 14.29
CA LEU A 114 2.55 -2.16 15.37
C LEU A 114 2.68 -3.32 16.38
N ILE A 115 1.56 -3.90 16.80
CA ILE A 115 1.52 -5.02 17.74
C ILE A 115 2.12 -6.27 17.09
N ALA A 116 1.73 -6.59 15.85
CA ALA A 116 2.30 -7.70 15.08
C ALA A 116 3.83 -7.58 14.97
N SER A 117 4.32 -6.38 14.64
CA SER A 117 5.75 -6.10 14.50
C SER A 117 6.50 -6.23 15.83
N LYS A 118 5.87 -5.87 16.96
CA LYS A 118 6.46 -6.02 18.29
C LYS A 118 6.47 -7.47 18.80
N ILE A 119 5.52 -8.30 18.39
CA ILE A 119 5.37 -9.68 18.86
C ILE A 119 5.97 -10.70 17.85
N GLY A 120 6.32 -10.28 16.64
CA GLY A 120 6.95 -11.13 15.62
C GLY A 120 6.00 -12.17 15.01
N LEU A 121 4.68 -11.98 15.16
CA LEU A 121 3.67 -12.91 14.66
C LEU A 121 3.08 -12.40 13.33
N PRO A 122 3.06 -13.22 12.26
CA PRO A 122 2.30 -12.91 11.06
C PRO A 122 0.80 -13.04 11.38
N ILE A 123 0.09 -11.90 11.47
CA ILE A 123 -1.34 -11.90 11.75
C ILE A 123 -2.10 -12.01 10.43
N SER A 124 -2.89 -13.08 10.28
CA SER A 124 -3.86 -13.17 9.18
C SER A 124 -5.14 -12.44 9.60
N THR A 125 -5.58 -11.46 8.82
CA THR A 125 -6.82 -10.68 9.04
C THR A 125 -8.11 -11.48 8.81
N THR A 126 -8.00 -12.80 8.62
CA THR A 126 -9.08 -13.70 8.19
C THR A 126 -10.22 -13.86 9.21
N HIS A 127 -9.98 -13.63 10.50
CA HIS A 127 -11.01 -13.80 11.55
C HIS A 127 -11.79 -12.50 11.90
N CYS A 128 -11.38 -11.33 11.43
CA CYS A 128 -12.05 -10.05 11.74
C CYS A 128 -13.04 -9.59 10.66
N ILE A 129 -13.29 -10.38 9.61
CA ILE A 129 -14.09 -9.96 8.46
C ILE A 129 -15.52 -10.46 8.65
N LYS A 130 -16.42 -9.56 9.07
CA LYS A 130 -17.86 -9.83 9.23
C LYS A 130 -18.67 -9.26 8.07
N ASP A 131 -19.55 -10.09 7.50
CA ASP A 131 -20.77 -9.88 6.67
C ASP A 131 -20.83 -8.87 5.50
N ASN A 132 -19.88 -7.95 5.32
CA ASN A 132 -19.99 -6.86 4.31
C ASN A 132 -18.83 -6.78 3.30
N VAL A 133 -18.07 -7.87 3.13
CA VAL A 133 -16.98 -7.93 2.13
C VAL A 133 -17.41 -8.77 0.94
N ASN A 134 -17.18 -8.25 -0.27
CA ASN A 134 -17.35 -9.02 -1.49
C ASN A 134 -16.27 -10.11 -1.60
N TRP A 135 -16.59 -11.32 -1.13
CA TRP A 135 -15.70 -12.48 -1.11
C TRP A 135 -15.16 -12.89 -2.50
N GLY A 136 -15.88 -12.57 -3.58
CA GLY A 136 -15.41 -12.80 -4.95
C GLY A 136 -14.22 -11.91 -5.29
N ILE A 137 -14.33 -10.61 -5.00
CA ILE A 137 -13.23 -9.64 -5.20
C ILE A 137 -12.06 -9.97 -4.28
N PHE A 138 -12.33 -10.28 -3.00
CA PHE A 138 -11.30 -10.65 -2.05
C PHE A 138 -10.48 -11.89 -2.49
N ARG A 139 -11.15 -12.94 -2.97
CA ARG A 139 -10.46 -14.13 -3.51
C ARG A 139 -9.62 -13.80 -4.74
N ASN A 140 -10.10 -12.92 -5.61
CA ASN A 140 -9.35 -12.47 -6.78
C ASN A 140 -8.09 -11.68 -6.37
N ILE A 141 -8.16 -10.86 -5.32
CA ILE A 141 -6.98 -10.16 -4.78
C ILE A 141 -5.95 -11.15 -4.24
N LEU A 142 -6.37 -12.14 -3.44
CA LEU A 142 -5.46 -13.17 -2.93
C LEU A 142 -4.82 -13.99 -4.05
N ALA A 143 -5.61 -14.38 -5.06
CA ALA A 143 -5.11 -15.07 -6.23
C ALA A 143 -4.10 -14.20 -7.01
N ALA A 144 -4.39 -12.91 -7.15
CA ALA A 144 -3.46 -11.97 -7.77
C ALA A 144 -2.13 -11.92 -7.01
N TRP A 145 -2.13 -11.82 -5.67
CA TRP A 145 -0.89 -11.82 -4.88
C TRP A 145 -0.06 -13.09 -5.02
N LEU A 146 -0.72 -14.27 -5.05
CA LEU A 146 -0.04 -15.54 -5.24
C LEU A 146 0.56 -15.69 -6.64
N VAL A 147 -0.03 -15.04 -7.65
CA VAL A 147 0.44 -15.11 -9.05
C VAL A 147 1.48 -14.03 -9.34
N THR A 148 1.31 -12.81 -8.82
CA THR A 148 2.19 -11.67 -9.13
C THR A 148 3.58 -11.86 -8.56
N LEU A 149 3.72 -12.45 -7.38
CA LEU A 149 5.04 -12.67 -6.76
C LEU A 149 5.92 -13.65 -7.57
N PRO A 150 5.48 -14.89 -7.89
CA PRO A 150 6.23 -15.79 -8.76
C PRO A 150 6.44 -15.23 -10.17
N ALA A 151 5.43 -14.56 -10.75
CA ALA A 151 5.55 -13.99 -12.08
C ALA A 151 6.61 -12.89 -12.13
N ALA A 152 6.63 -11.97 -11.15
CA ALA A 152 7.65 -10.93 -11.05
C ALA A 152 9.06 -11.52 -10.88
N GLY A 153 9.21 -12.55 -10.04
CA GLY A 153 10.48 -13.27 -9.86
C GLY A 153 10.94 -13.96 -11.14
N ALA A 154 10.05 -14.65 -11.85
CA ALA A 154 10.36 -15.35 -13.10
C ALA A 154 10.76 -14.38 -14.22
N ILE A 155 10.04 -13.25 -14.37
CA ILE A 155 10.36 -12.21 -15.35
C ILE A 155 11.72 -11.59 -15.03
N SER A 156 11.99 -11.26 -13.76
CA SER A 156 13.29 -10.74 -13.33
C SER A 156 14.44 -11.71 -13.62
N ALA A 157 14.26 -12.99 -13.28
CA ALA A 157 15.25 -14.05 -13.55
C ALA A 157 15.51 -14.22 -15.06
N LEU A 158 14.45 -14.22 -15.89
CA LEU A 158 14.57 -14.32 -17.34
C LEU A 158 15.32 -13.13 -17.94
N LEU A 159 14.98 -11.91 -17.52
CA LEU A 159 15.67 -10.70 -17.99
C LEU A 159 17.15 -10.71 -17.61
N MET A 160 17.47 -11.12 -16.38
CA MET A 160 18.86 -11.24 -15.93
C MET A 160 19.62 -12.32 -16.72
N TYR A 161 18.98 -13.47 -16.94
CA TYR A 161 19.54 -14.55 -17.76
C TYR A 161 19.88 -14.04 -19.16
N ILE A 162 18.95 -13.38 -19.85
CA ILE A 162 19.18 -12.79 -21.18
C ILE A 162 20.32 -11.78 -21.14
N PHE A 163 20.35 -10.90 -20.13
CA PHE A 163 21.40 -9.89 -19.98
C PHE A 163 22.80 -10.53 -19.88
N THR A 164 22.91 -11.71 -19.25
CA THR A 164 24.18 -12.44 -19.12
C THR A 164 24.67 -13.08 -20.42
N PHE A 165 23.82 -13.22 -21.45
CA PHE A 165 24.26 -13.67 -22.79
C PHE A 165 24.63 -12.52 -23.71
N VAL A 166 24.06 -11.34 -23.47
CA VAL A 166 24.27 -10.15 -24.32
C VAL A 166 25.53 -9.39 -23.94
N VAL A 167 25.88 -9.39 -22.65
CA VAL A 167 27.07 -8.73 -22.08
C VAL A 167 28.11 -9.77 -21.70
#